data_AF-A0A9R1BTV2-F1
#
_entry.id   AF-A0A9R1BTV2-F1
#
_cell.length_a   1.000
_cell.length_b   1.000
_cell.length_c   1.000
_cell.angle_alpha   90.00
_cell.angle_beta   90.00
_cell.angle_gamma   90.00
#
_symmetry.space_group_name_H-M   'P 1'
#
loop_
_entity.id
_entity.type
_entity.pdbx_description
1 polymer ?
#
loop_
_entity_poly.entity_id
_entity_poly.type
_entity_poly.pdbx_seq_one_letter_code
_entity_poly.pdbx_strand_id
1 'polypeptide(L)'
;MLENTKKGTVPMRVLSLCEVDYDTMVSVINICDAIIRDYQRDEGRQWSKELLLWMDMARDHVNECISELVDMPAVGGLVNENNELGMLVKLNAALVAARMFPE
;
A
#
# COMPACT_ATOMS: atom_id res chain seq x y z
N MET A 1 -20.47 -28.40 -16.04
CA MET A 1 -20.10 -28.18 -14.61
C MET A 1 -18.66 -27.70 -14.42
N LEU A 2 -17.65 -28.15 -15.19
CA LEU A 2 -16.24 -27.78 -14.98
C LEU A 2 -15.88 -26.29 -15.19
N GLU A 3 -16.63 -25.54 -16.01
CA GLU A 3 -16.33 -24.11 -16.27
C GLU A 3 -16.62 -23.22 -15.06
N ASN A 4 -17.65 -23.56 -14.27
CA ASN A 4 -18.02 -22.79 -13.08
C ASN A 4 -16.98 -22.95 -11.96
N THR A 5 -16.30 -24.10 -11.88
CA THR A 5 -15.22 -24.33 -10.91
C THR A 5 -14.03 -23.39 -11.18
N LYS A 6 -13.64 -23.21 -12.45
CA LYS A 6 -12.59 -22.25 -12.84
C LYS A 6 -12.98 -20.80 -12.52
N LYS A 7 -14.26 -20.44 -12.72
CA LYS A 7 -14.78 -19.10 -12.37
C LYS A 7 -14.84 -18.82 -10.86
N GLY A 8 -14.85 -19.84 -10.00
CA GLY A 8 -14.70 -19.66 -8.55
C GLY A 8 -13.24 -19.47 -8.12
N THR A 9 -12.30 -20.16 -8.76
CA THR A 9 -10.88 -20.12 -8.38
C THR A 9 -10.16 -18.82 -8.73
N VAL A 10 -10.57 -18.12 -9.80
CA VAL A 10 -9.92 -16.86 -10.21
C VAL A 10 -10.22 -15.72 -9.22
N PRO A 11 -11.49 -15.43 -8.85
CA PRO A 11 -11.82 -14.46 -7.81
C PRO A 11 -11.11 -14.71 -6.48
N MET A 12 -11.09 -15.96 -6.02
CA MET A 12 -10.47 -16.31 -4.74
C MET A 12 -8.95 -16.11 -4.76
N ARG A 13 -8.30 -16.36 -5.90
CA ARG A 13 -6.88 -16.07 -6.10
C ARG A 13 -6.59 -14.57 -6.08
N VAL A 14 -7.39 -13.75 -6.76
CA VAL A 14 -7.21 -12.28 -6.76
C VAL A 14 -7.33 -11.72 -5.35
N LEU A 15 -8.35 -12.14 -4.60
CA LEU A 15 -8.54 -11.70 -3.21
C LEU A 15 -7.34 -12.09 -2.32
N SER A 16 -6.81 -13.31 -2.43
CA SER A 16 -5.61 -13.70 -1.69
C SER A 16 -4.32 -13.03 -2.15
N LEU A 17 -4.25 -12.46 -3.36
CA LEU A 17 -3.14 -11.60 -3.76
C LEU A 17 -3.27 -10.23 -3.10
N CYS A 18 -4.45 -9.63 -3.14
CA CYS A 18 -4.76 -8.38 -2.42
C CYS A 18 -4.48 -8.49 -0.91
N GLU A 19 -4.79 -9.61 -0.27
CA GLU A 19 -4.44 -9.86 1.15
C GLU A 19 -2.92 -9.76 1.38
N VAL A 20 -2.10 -10.36 0.50
CA VAL A 20 -0.63 -10.32 0.56
C VAL A 20 -0.09 -8.91 0.27
N ASP A 21 -0.68 -8.18 -0.68
CA ASP A 21 -0.32 -6.80 -1.00
C ASP A 21 -0.61 -5.86 0.18
N TYR A 22 -1.78 -6.00 0.82
CA TYR A 22 -2.13 -5.21 2.01
C TYR A 22 -1.23 -5.54 3.21
N ASP A 23 -0.94 -6.81 3.48
CA ASP A 23 0.00 -7.20 4.55
C ASP A 23 1.40 -6.62 4.29
N THR A 24 1.85 -6.63 3.04
CA THR A 24 3.16 -6.07 2.65
C THR A 24 3.17 -4.54 2.78
N MET A 25 2.12 -3.85 2.31
CA MET A 25 1.93 -2.41 2.53
C MET A 25 1.95 -2.04 4.02
N VAL A 26 1.20 -2.75 4.87
CA VAL A 26 1.19 -2.52 6.33
C VAL A 26 2.58 -2.71 6.93
N SER A 27 3.29 -3.77 6.54
CA SER A 27 4.67 -4.04 6.99
C SER A 27 5.61 -2.87 6.65
N VAL A 28 5.56 -2.39 5.40
CA VAL A 28 6.39 -1.27 4.93
C VAL A 28 6.03 0.04 5.65
N ILE A 29 4.74 0.33 5.87
CA ILE A 29 4.29 1.50 6.64
C ILE A 29 4.81 1.45 8.08
N ASN A 30 4.76 0.28 8.74
CA ASN A 30 5.26 0.11 10.10
C ASN A 30 6.79 0.32 10.20
N ILE A 31 7.56 -0.14 9.21
CA ILE A 31 9.00 0.15 9.12
C ILE A 31 9.25 1.66 8.99
N CYS A 32 8.46 2.34 8.16
CA CYS A 32 8.58 3.79 7.98
C CYS A 32 8.22 4.56 9.26
N ASP A 33 7.15 4.18 9.98
CA ASP A 33 6.78 4.80 11.26
C ASP A 33 7.84 4.60 12.36
N ALA A 34 8.44 3.40 12.45
CA ALA A 34 9.55 3.14 13.37
C ALA A 34 10.74 4.08 13.11
N ILE A 35 11.15 4.21 11.84
CA ILE A 35 12.23 5.10 11.43
C ILE A 35 11.89 6.57 11.69
N ILE A 36 10.63 6.97 11.48
CA ILE A 36 10.15 8.32 11.79
C ILE A 36 10.24 8.64 13.28
N ARG A 37 9.87 7.69 14.16
CA ARG A 37 9.94 7.87 15.61
C ARG A 37 11.38 7.90 16.13
N ASP A 38 12.26 7.07 15.58
CA ASP A 38 13.67 7.06 15.97
C ASP A 38 14.39 8.33 15.49
N TYR A 39 14.03 8.86 14.32
CA TYR A 39 14.50 10.17 13.85
C TYR A 39 14.08 11.31 14.78
N GLN A 40 12.83 11.32 15.25
CA GLN A 40 12.30 12.32 16.18
C GLN A 40 13.01 12.32 17.54
N ARG A 41 13.80 11.29 17.87
CA ARG A 41 14.57 11.17 19.11
C ARG A 41 16.03 11.61 18.97
N ASP A 42 16.53 11.73 17.74
CA ASP A 42 17.96 11.94 17.45
C ASP A 42 18.13 13.23 16.63
N GLU A 43 18.11 14.37 17.35
CA GLU A 43 18.18 15.73 16.80
C GLU A 43 19.49 15.95 16.01
N GLY A 44 19.47 15.62 14.71
CA GLY A 44 20.60 15.83 13.79
C GLY A 44 20.49 15.11 12.44
N ARG A 45 19.94 13.89 12.41
CA ARG A 45 19.64 13.13 11.18
C ARG A 45 20.83 12.89 10.22
N GLN A 46 20.72 12.99 8.89
CA GLN A 46 19.62 13.42 8.00
C GLN A 46 18.65 12.28 7.59
N TRP A 47 17.42 12.58 7.13
CA TRP A 47 16.44 11.60 6.66
C TRP A 47 16.98 10.80 5.46
N SER A 48 16.86 9.46 5.48
CA SER A 48 17.26 8.63 4.33
C SER A 48 16.28 8.76 3.17
N LYS A 49 16.80 8.85 1.93
CA LYS A 49 16.00 8.77 0.70
C LYS A 49 15.30 7.42 0.54
N GLU A 50 15.76 6.38 1.22
CA GLU A 50 15.11 5.07 1.28
C GLU A 50 13.69 5.16 1.88
N LEU A 51 13.44 6.13 2.77
CA LEU A 51 12.12 6.33 3.36
C LEU A 51 11.05 6.73 2.31
N LEU A 52 11.45 7.48 1.27
CA LEU A 52 10.56 7.77 0.13
C LEU A 52 10.34 6.53 -0.72
N LEU A 53 11.39 5.76 -1.02
CA LEU A 53 11.30 4.54 -1.81
C LEU A 53 10.40 3.47 -1.14
N TRP A 54 10.43 3.36 0.19
CA TRP A 54 9.51 2.51 0.94
C TRP A 54 8.07 3.05 0.91
N MET A 55 7.85 4.35 0.97
CA MET A 55 6.50 4.91 0.83
C MET A 55 5.92 4.74 -0.58
N ASP A 56 6.77 4.82 -1.62
CA ASP A 56 6.38 4.46 -3.00
C ASP A 56 6.06 2.96 -3.12
N MET A 57 6.88 2.08 -2.53
CA MET A 57 6.62 0.62 -2.49
C MET A 57 5.29 0.27 -1.80
N ALA A 58 4.97 0.91 -0.67
CA ALA A 58 3.67 0.75 -0.03
C ALA A 58 2.52 1.21 -0.93
N ARG A 59 2.71 2.28 -1.71
CA ARG A 59 1.72 2.76 -2.69
C ARG A 59 1.55 1.77 -3.85
N ASP A 60 2.63 1.14 -4.28
CA ASP A 60 2.62 0.25 -5.44
C ASP A 60 1.88 -1.06 -5.15
N HIS A 61 1.98 -1.65 -3.96
CA HIS A 61 1.12 -2.78 -3.54
C HIS A 61 -0.39 -2.46 -3.59
N VAL A 62 -0.77 -1.23 -3.19
CA VAL A 62 -2.17 -0.77 -3.30
C VAL A 62 -2.59 -0.58 -4.77
N ASN A 63 -1.64 -0.29 -5.68
CA ASN A 63 -1.88 -0.21 -7.13
C ASN A 63 -1.96 -1.61 -7.79
N GLU A 64 -1.19 -2.58 -7.31
CA GLU A 64 -1.23 -3.96 -7.80
C GLU A 64 -2.57 -4.61 -7.47
N CYS A 65 -3.04 -4.55 -6.21
CA CYS A 65 -4.35 -5.06 -5.85
C CYS A 65 -5.51 -4.43 -6.66
N ILE A 66 -5.58 -3.10 -6.81
CA ILE A 66 -6.67 -2.47 -7.59
C ILE A 66 -6.65 -2.90 -9.07
N SER A 67 -5.46 -3.16 -9.64
CA SER A 67 -5.35 -3.59 -11.04
C SER A 67 -6.03 -4.94 -11.28
N GLU A 68 -5.99 -5.85 -10.29
CA GLU A 68 -6.67 -7.14 -10.33
C GLU A 68 -8.17 -7.04 -9.94
N LEU A 69 -8.54 -6.08 -9.08
CA LEU A 69 -9.93 -5.90 -8.62
C LEU A 69 -10.87 -5.26 -9.67
N VAL A 70 -10.36 -4.40 -10.56
CA VAL A 70 -11.19 -3.65 -11.53
C VAL A 70 -11.95 -4.58 -12.49
N ASP A 71 -11.39 -5.74 -12.80
CA ASP A 71 -12.03 -6.76 -13.66
C ASP A 71 -13.07 -7.64 -12.93
N MET A 72 -13.38 -7.34 -11.66
CA MET A 72 -14.27 -8.14 -10.80
C MET A 72 -15.53 -7.38 -10.35
N PRO A 73 -16.67 -7.48 -11.07
CA PRO A 73 -17.91 -6.77 -10.73
C PRO A 73 -18.50 -7.08 -9.35
N ALA A 74 -18.15 -8.23 -8.77
CA ALA A 74 -18.67 -8.69 -7.48
C ALA A 74 -18.02 -8.01 -6.26
N VAL A 75 -16.93 -7.26 -6.45
CA VAL A 75 -16.14 -6.65 -5.36
C VAL A 75 -16.08 -5.12 -5.47
N GLY A 76 -17.10 -4.50 -6.06
CA GLY A 76 -17.17 -3.04 -6.26
C GLY A 76 -17.12 -2.19 -4.97
N GLY A 77 -17.39 -2.76 -3.80
CA GLY A 77 -17.07 -2.13 -2.50
C GLY A 77 -15.56 -2.03 -2.31
N LEU A 78 -14.86 -3.16 -2.34
CA LEU A 78 -13.42 -3.28 -2.13
C LEU A 78 -12.60 -2.38 -3.08
N VAL A 79 -13.08 -2.15 -4.30
CA VAL A 79 -12.53 -1.14 -5.23
C VAL A 79 -12.51 0.27 -4.62
N ASN A 80 -13.59 0.71 -3.98
CA ASN A 80 -13.66 2.02 -3.30
C ASN A 80 -12.78 2.04 -2.05
N GLU A 81 -12.84 1.00 -1.22
CA GLU A 81 -12.01 0.90 -0.01
C GLU A 81 -10.50 0.90 -0.35
N ASN A 82 -10.08 0.24 -1.43
CA ASN A 82 -8.71 0.31 -1.93
C ASN A 82 -8.33 1.72 -2.41
N ASN A 83 -9.24 2.43 -3.09
CA ASN A 83 -8.99 3.80 -3.53
C ASN A 83 -8.82 4.76 -2.34
N GLU A 84 -9.61 4.60 -1.28
CA GLU A 84 -9.46 5.37 -0.03
C GLU A 84 -8.13 5.07 0.67
N LEU A 85 -7.74 3.79 0.74
CA LEU A 85 -6.43 3.37 1.24
C LEU A 85 -5.28 3.98 0.43
N GLY A 86 -5.38 3.98 -0.90
CA GLY A 86 -4.38 4.59 -1.80
C GLY A 86 -4.24 6.09 -1.60
N MET A 87 -5.33 6.82 -1.31
CA MET A 87 -5.27 8.22 -0.93
C MET A 87 -4.52 8.43 0.40
N LEU A 88 -4.74 7.56 1.39
CA LEU A 88 -4.06 7.62 2.69
C LEU A 88 -2.55 7.35 2.57
N VAL A 89 -2.14 6.34 1.80
CA VAL A 89 -0.71 6.06 1.55
C VAL A 89 -0.04 7.23 0.82
N LYS A 90 -0.70 7.81 -0.19
CA LYS A 90 -0.22 9.00 -0.90
C LYS A 90 -0.08 10.23 0.02
N LEU A 91 -1.00 10.43 0.96
CA LEU A 91 -0.91 11.49 1.96
C LEU A 91 0.30 11.29 2.89
N ASN A 92 0.54 10.05 3.36
CA ASN A 92 1.70 9.73 4.18
C ASN A 92 3.02 9.97 3.44
N ALA A 93 3.13 9.57 2.17
CA ALA A 93 4.31 9.84 1.34
C ALA A 93 4.59 11.35 1.20
N ALA A 94 3.56 12.16 0.99
CA ALA A 94 3.69 13.61 0.91
C ALA A 94 4.13 14.24 2.25
N LEU A 95 3.61 13.75 3.38
CA LEU A 95 4.03 14.19 4.72
C LEU A 95 5.49 13.83 5.03
N VAL A 96 5.97 12.68 4.55
CA VAL A 96 7.39 12.30 4.64
C VAL A 96 8.24 13.24 3.79
N ALA A 97 7.89 13.46 2.52
CA ALA A 97 8.64 14.34 1.63
C ALA A 97 8.79 15.77 2.19
N ALA A 98 7.71 16.33 2.74
CA ALA A 98 7.72 17.66 3.37
C ALA A 98 8.65 17.75 4.60
N ARG A 99 8.87 16.64 5.33
CA ARG A 99 9.83 16.59 6.46
C ARG A 99 11.28 16.43 6.02
N MET A 100 11.50 15.89 4.82
CA MET A 100 12.84 15.69 4.25
C MET A 100 13.41 16.95 3.58
N PHE A 101 12.53 17.80 3.05
CA PHE A 101 12.88 19.02 2.33
C PHE A 101 12.13 20.24 2.91
N PRO A 102 12.41 20.64 4.17
CA PRO A 102 11.91 21.91 4.68
C PRO A 102 12.53 23.08 3.89
N GLU A 103 11.72 24.10 3.60
CA GLU A 103 12.13 25.36 2.95
C GLU A 103 12.99 26.24 3.88
#